data_AF-A0A8S9WPT9-F1
#
_entry.id   AF-A0A8S9WPT9-F1
#
_cell.length_a   1.000
_cell.length_b   1.000
_cell.length_c   1.000
_cell.angle_alpha   90.00
_cell.angle_beta   90.00
_cell.angle_gamma   90.00
#
_symmetry.space_group_name_H-M   'P 1'
#
loop_
_entity.id
_entity.type
_entity.pdbx_description
1 polymer ?
#
loop_
_entity_poly.entity_id
_entity_poly.type
_entity_poly.pdbx_seq_one_letter_code
_entity_poly.pdbx_strand_id
1 'polypeptide(L)'
;MNVFIDLDYDEQIAELRQYFRSLGADISEDKSPLGLEDDLLQIVNVCGACFNHGTELEIESVLNGIVSLLVTTPSDNNNRLIFTFSDKLAKAKLGNTALKVLWLLFQRVDEKSPSDMTYIIILF
;
A
#
# COMPACT_ATOMS: atom_id res chain seq x y z
N MET A 1 3.92 24.05 -4.97
CA MET A 1 2.49 23.74 -4.78
C MET A 1 2.41 22.31 -4.27
N ASN A 2 2.49 22.11 -2.96
CA ASN A 2 2.28 20.80 -2.33
C ASN A 2 0.95 20.89 -1.59
N VAL A 3 -0.11 20.47 -2.27
CA VAL A 3 -1.47 20.40 -1.73
C VAL A 3 -1.84 18.93 -1.67
N PHE A 4 -1.08 18.13 -0.91
CA PHE A 4 -1.46 16.79 -0.49
C PHE A 4 -0.63 16.44 0.75
N ILE A 5 -1.30 15.84 1.74
CA ILE A 5 -0.80 15.33 3.03
C ILE A 5 -0.90 16.33 4.20
N ASP A 6 -2.12 16.75 4.48
CA ASP A 6 -2.65 16.99 5.85
C ASP A 6 -4.02 16.27 5.96
N LEU A 7 -4.13 15.10 5.34
CA LEU A 7 -5.18 14.15 5.73
C LEU A 7 -4.69 13.51 7.02
N ASP A 8 -5.53 13.51 8.05
CA ASP A 8 -5.26 12.75 9.26
C ASP A 8 -5.04 11.30 8.82
N TYR A 9 -3.90 10.73 9.17
CA TYR A 9 -3.52 9.36 8.80
C TYR A 9 -4.62 8.35 9.13
N ASP A 10 -5.32 8.65 10.22
CA ASP A 10 -6.43 7.89 10.73
C ASP A 10 -7.63 7.91 9.78
N GLU A 11 -7.89 9.03 9.10
CA GLU A 11 -8.94 9.15 8.08
C GLU A 11 -8.61 8.31 6.86
N GLN A 12 -7.35 8.34 6.36
CA GLN A 12 -6.95 7.52 5.22
C GLN A 12 -7.06 6.02 5.52
N ILE A 13 -6.68 5.58 6.72
CA ILE A 13 -6.83 4.19 7.16
C ILE A 13 -8.30 3.80 7.21
N ALA A 14 -9.15 4.65 7.78
CA ALA A 14 -10.58 4.41 7.87
C ALA A 14 -11.23 4.31 6.48
N GLU A 15 -10.90 5.23 5.55
CA GLU A 15 -11.39 5.21 4.18
C GLU A 15 -10.99 3.93 3.43
N LEU A 16 -9.73 3.49 3.55
CA LEU A 16 -9.27 2.26 2.92
C LEU A 16 -9.96 1.03 3.50
N ARG A 17 -10.15 0.97 4.83
CA ARG A 17 -10.89 -0.12 5.49
C ARG A 17 -12.33 -0.20 4.98
N GLN A 18 -13.02 0.94 4.94
CA GLN A 18 -14.38 1.03 4.43
C GLN A 18 -14.47 0.62 2.95
N TYR A 19 -13.54 1.11 2.13
CA TYR A 19 -13.47 0.77 0.71
C TYR A 19 -13.27 -0.74 0.51
N PHE A 20 -12.28 -1.36 1.15
CA PHE A 20 -12.04 -2.81 1.00
C PHE A 20 -13.21 -3.65 1.52
N ARG A 21 -13.90 -3.22 2.59
CA ARG A 21 -15.16 -3.85 3.01
C ARG A 21 -16.25 -3.75 1.96
N SER A 22 -16.40 -2.61 1.30
CA SER A 22 -17.39 -2.44 0.23
C SER A 22 -17.15 -3.40 -0.96
N LEU A 23 -15.91 -3.86 -1.12
CA LEU A 23 -15.51 -4.90 -2.08
C LEU A 23 -15.65 -6.34 -1.54
N GLY A 24 -16.13 -6.51 -0.30
CA GLY A 24 -16.31 -7.82 0.33
C GLY A 24 -15.07 -8.40 0.99
N ALA A 25 -14.02 -7.58 1.24
CA ALA A 25 -12.85 -8.05 1.97
C ALA A 25 -13.13 -8.25 3.46
N ASP A 26 -12.53 -9.30 4.03
CA ASP A 26 -12.56 -9.58 5.47
C ASP A 26 -11.51 -8.70 6.20
N ILE A 27 -11.93 -7.50 6.57
CA ILE A 27 -11.12 -6.53 7.33
C ILE A 27 -11.99 -5.83 8.37
N SER A 28 -11.42 -5.45 9.52
CA SER A 28 -12.11 -4.66 10.55
C SER A 28 -12.35 -3.20 10.11
N GLU A 29 -13.44 -2.56 10.57
CA GLU A 29 -13.61 -1.09 10.48
C GLU A 29 -12.82 -0.38 11.58
N ASP A 30 -12.68 -1.04 12.73
CA ASP A 30 -11.94 -0.50 13.85
C ASP A 30 -10.43 -0.61 13.61
N LYS A 31 -9.71 0.38 14.14
CA LYS A 31 -8.24 0.33 14.19
C LYS A 31 -7.77 -0.84 15.02
N SER A 32 -6.60 -1.35 14.65
CA SER A 32 -5.97 -2.42 15.39
C SER A 32 -5.53 -1.93 16.77
N PRO A 33 -5.82 -2.67 17.85
CA PRO A 33 -5.24 -2.38 19.16
C PRO A 33 -3.72 -2.61 19.19
N LEU A 34 -3.15 -3.26 18.18
CA LEU A 34 -1.72 -3.51 18.04
C LEU A 34 -0.95 -2.35 17.39
N GLY A 35 -1.67 -1.31 16.94
CA GLY A 35 -1.10 -0.09 16.38
C GLY A 35 -0.95 -0.10 14.86
N LEU A 36 -0.34 0.99 14.35
CA LEU A 36 -0.32 1.35 12.93
C LEU A 36 0.29 0.28 12.01
N GLU A 37 1.36 -0.39 12.44
CA GLU A 37 1.99 -1.44 11.60
C GLU A 37 1.00 -2.58 11.32
N ASP A 38 0.21 -2.98 12.32
CA ASP A 38 -0.81 -4.01 12.15
C ASP A 38 -1.99 -3.52 11.33
N ASP A 39 -2.40 -2.25 11.48
CA ASP A 39 -3.41 -1.63 10.63
C ASP A 39 -3.03 -1.71 9.14
N LEU A 40 -1.79 -1.33 8.81
CA LEU A 40 -1.27 -1.38 7.45
C LEU A 40 -1.11 -2.81 6.95
N LEU A 41 -0.69 -3.74 7.81
CA LEU A 41 -0.58 -5.15 7.46
C LEU A 41 -1.95 -5.72 7.06
N GLN A 42 -3.00 -5.43 7.82
CA GLN A 42 -4.36 -5.86 7.49
C GLN A 42 -4.82 -5.30 6.14
N ILE A 43 -4.59 -4.01 5.89
CA ILE A 43 -4.93 -3.36 4.62
C ILE A 43 -4.16 -4.00 3.45
N VAL A 44 -2.85 -4.16 3.58
CA VAL A 44 -2.01 -4.81 2.56
C VAL A 44 -2.47 -6.25 2.31
N ASN A 45 -2.86 -6.99 3.36
CA ASN A 45 -3.34 -8.35 3.21
C ASN A 45 -4.61 -8.46 2.36
N VAL A 46 -5.48 -7.46 2.39
CA VAL A 46 -6.73 -7.46 1.63
C VAL A 46 -6.68 -6.64 0.34
N CYS A 47 -5.59 -5.92 0.06
CA CYS A 47 -5.55 -4.98 -1.07
C CYS A 47 -5.84 -5.60 -2.44
N GLY A 48 -5.59 -6.91 -2.58
CA GLY A 48 -5.96 -7.67 -3.79
C GLY A 48 -7.45 -7.65 -4.14
N ALA A 49 -8.32 -7.31 -3.19
CA ALA A 49 -9.74 -7.16 -3.43
C ALA A 49 -10.06 -6.06 -4.47
N CYS A 50 -9.22 -5.02 -4.62
CA CYS A 50 -9.48 -3.98 -5.63
C CYS A 50 -9.03 -4.36 -7.04
N PHE A 51 -8.25 -5.43 -7.23
CA PHE A 51 -7.57 -5.69 -8.51
C PHE A 51 -8.51 -5.93 -9.69
N ASN A 52 -9.76 -6.32 -9.44
CA ASN A 52 -10.77 -6.54 -10.47
C ASN A 52 -11.98 -5.59 -10.33
N HIS A 53 -11.87 -4.56 -9.49
CA HIS A 53 -12.98 -3.67 -9.15
C HIS A 53 -12.63 -2.22 -9.53
N GLY A 54 -13.20 -1.75 -10.64
CA GLY A 54 -13.02 -0.40 -11.16
C GLY A 54 -12.14 -0.35 -12.40
N THR A 55 -11.84 0.87 -12.83
CA THR A 55 -10.92 1.19 -13.90
C THR A 55 -9.47 1.08 -13.44
N GLU A 56 -8.53 0.93 -14.38
CA GLU A 56 -7.10 0.92 -14.04
C GLU A 56 -6.66 2.16 -13.27
N LEU A 57 -7.28 3.32 -13.52
CA LEU A 57 -7.00 4.58 -12.81
C LEU A 57 -7.49 4.55 -11.36
N GLU A 58 -8.67 4.00 -11.10
CA GLU A 58 -9.20 3.85 -9.75
C GLU A 58 -8.34 2.89 -8.93
N ILE A 59 -7.93 1.77 -9.54
CA ILE A 59 -7.02 0.80 -8.93
C ILE A 59 -5.66 1.46 -8.65
N GLU A 60 -5.08 2.17 -9.62
CA GLU A 60 -3.81 2.90 -9.46
C GLU A 60 -3.89 3.91 -8.31
N SER A 61 -4.99 4.66 -8.21
CA SER A 61 -5.23 5.64 -7.14
C SER A 61 -5.25 5.00 -5.75
N VAL A 62 -6.00 3.90 -5.57
CA VAL A 62 -6.09 3.17 -4.30
C VAL A 62 -4.71 2.63 -3.89
N LEU A 63 -4.00 2.02 -4.83
CA LEU A 63 -2.68 1.45 -4.57
C LEU A 63 -1.64 2.53 -4.24
N ASN A 64 -1.71 3.69 -4.89
CA ASN A 64 -0.86 4.83 -4.55
C ASN A 64 -1.18 5.40 -3.15
N GLY A 65 -2.44 5.33 -2.71
CA GLY A 65 -2.82 5.63 -1.33
C GLY A 65 -2.12 4.72 -0.31
N ILE A 66 -2.08 3.41 -0.59
CA ILE A 66 -1.34 2.45 0.24
C ILE A 66 0.16 2.76 0.23
N VAL A 67 0.76 3.04 -0.93
CA VAL A 67 2.17 3.45 -1.03
C VAL A 67 2.44 4.69 -0.18
N SER A 68 1.56 5.69 -0.22
CA SER A 68 1.69 6.90 0.60
C SER A 68 1.79 6.55 2.09
N LEU A 69 0.88 5.71 2.60
CA LEU A 69 0.88 5.28 4.01
C LEU A 69 2.14 4.47 4.38
N LEU A 70 2.57 3.54 3.51
CA LEU A 70 3.77 2.74 3.74
C LEU A 70 5.04 3.58 3.80
N VAL A 71 5.15 4.58 2.92
CA VAL A 71 6.33 5.46 2.85
C VAL A 71 6.35 6.44 4.01
N THR A 72 5.20 6.93 4.45
CA THR A 72 5.14 7.95 5.50
C THR A 72 5.27 7.36 6.91
N THR A 73 5.02 6.05 7.08
CA THR A 73 5.10 5.37 8.38
C THR A 73 6.55 5.29 8.88
N PRO A 74 6.85 5.80 10.11
CA PRO A 74 8.18 5.73 10.69
C PRO A 74 8.40 4.36 11.34
N SER A 75 9.12 3.44 10.69
CA SER A 75 9.57 2.21 11.35
C SER A 75 10.85 1.63 10.72
N ASP A 76 11.69 1.04 11.56
CA ASP A 76 12.87 0.25 11.17
C ASP A 76 12.50 -1.11 10.53
N ASN A 77 11.20 -1.45 10.43
CA ASN A 77 10.72 -2.78 10.03
C ASN A 77 9.62 -2.77 8.95
N ASN A 78 9.38 -1.64 8.27
CA ASN A 78 8.42 -1.57 7.16
C ASN A 78 8.78 -2.49 5.98
N ASN A 79 10.00 -3.05 5.95
CA ASN A 79 10.44 -4.02 4.96
C ASN A 79 9.49 -5.21 4.83
N ARG A 80 8.89 -5.69 5.93
CA ARG A 80 7.89 -6.76 5.87
C ARG A 80 6.63 -6.33 5.12
N LEU A 81 6.14 -5.12 5.37
CA LEU A 81 4.96 -4.57 4.71
C LEU A 81 5.23 -4.31 3.22
N ILE A 82 6.38 -3.69 2.90
CA ILE A 82 6.84 -3.43 1.54
C ILE A 82 6.97 -4.74 0.76
N PHE A 83 7.57 -5.77 1.36
CA PHE A 83 7.70 -7.08 0.74
C PHE A 83 6.34 -7.73 0.47
N THR A 84 5.45 -7.73 1.47
CA THR A 84 4.11 -8.33 1.35
C THR A 84 3.28 -7.62 0.29
N PHE A 85 3.34 -6.29 0.23
CA PHE A 85 2.65 -5.50 -0.78
C PHE A 85 3.22 -5.73 -2.19
N SER A 86 4.54 -5.76 -2.31
CA SER A 86 5.22 -6.01 -3.59
C SER A 86 4.93 -7.41 -4.14
N ASP A 87 4.93 -8.43 -3.29
CA ASP A 87 4.58 -9.82 -3.67
C ASP A 87 3.15 -9.92 -4.20
N LYS A 88 2.20 -9.19 -3.60
CA LYS A 88 0.81 -9.12 -4.10
C LYS A 88 0.72 -8.46 -5.47
N LEU A 89 1.41 -7.35 -5.68
CA LEU A 89 1.43 -6.65 -6.96
C LEU A 89 2.11 -7.46 -8.06
N ALA A 90 3.21 -8.15 -7.74
CA ALA A 90 3.92 -9.02 -8.70
C ALA A 90 3.05 -10.18 -9.19
N LYS A 91 2.14 -10.68 -8.34
CA LYS A 91 1.17 -11.74 -8.70
C LYS A 91 -0.11 -11.19 -9.34
N ALA A 92 -0.32 -9.88 -9.32
CA ALA A 92 -1.51 -9.24 -9.85
C ALA A 92 -1.46 -9.15 -11.38
N LYS A 93 -2.60 -9.39 -12.04
CA LYS A 93 -2.73 -9.23 -13.50
C LYS A 93 -3.19 -7.82 -13.87
N LEU A 94 -2.48 -6.79 -13.38
CA LEU A 94 -2.83 -5.37 -13.52
C LEU A 94 -2.08 -4.65 -14.65
N GLY A 95 -1.43 -5.40 -15.54
CA GLY A 95 -0.64 -4.82 -16.64
C GLY A 95 0.38 -3.80 -16.15
N ASN A 96 0.41 -2.62 -16.78
CA ASN A 96 1.34 -1.56 -16.43
C ASN A 96 1.05 -0.89 -15.08
N THR A 97 -0.17 -1.00 -14.53
CA THR A 97 -0.52 -0.37 -13.26
C THR A 97 0.29 -0.94 -12.11
N ALA A 98 0.46 -2.27 -12.03
CA ALA A 98 1.31 -2.89 -11.01
C ALA A 98 2.76 -2.39 -11.10
N LEU A 99 3.30 -2.28 -12.32
CA LEU A 99 4.66 -1.79 -12.54
C LEU A 99 4.82 -0.33 -12.10
N LYS A 100 3.88 0.56 -12.44
CA LYS A 100 3.91 1.97 -12.00
C LYS A 100 3.89 2.11 -10.48
N VAL A 101 3.03 1.35 -9.81
CA VAL A 101 2.90 1.39 -8.35
C VAL A 101 4.17 0.85 -7.68
N LEU A 102 4.72 -0.28 -8.17
CA LEU A 102 5.99 -0.83 -7.70
C LEU A 102 7.14 0.15 -7.93
N TRP A 103 7.18 0.82 -9.08
CA TRP A 103 8.16 1.84 -9.39
C TRP A 103 8.06 3.04 -8.43
N LEU A 104 6.85 3.53 -8.16
CA LEU A 104 6.62 4.59 -7.19
C LEU A 104 7.10 4.18 -5.79
N LEU A 105 6.75 2.97 -5.35
CA LEU A 105 7.20 2.45 -4.06
C LEU A 105 8.73 2.38 -3.99
N PHE A 106 9.37 1.88 -5.05
CA PHE A 106 10.83 1.79 -5.15
C PHE A 106 11.50 3.16 -5.01
N GLN A 107 11.06 4.16 -5.78
CA GLN A 107 11.62 5.52 -5.72
C GLN A 107 11.55 6.12 -4.31
N ARG A 108 10.48 5.83 -3.57
CA ARG A 108 10.23 6.39 -2.24
C ARG A 108 10.97 5.68 -1.11
N VAL A 109 11.27 4.39 -1.29
CA VAL A 109 12.08 3.61 -0.36
C VAL A 109 13.57 3.94 -0.53
N ASP A 110 14.03 4.10 -1.78
CA ASP A 110 15.41 4.46 -2.12
C ASP A 110 15.83 5.82 -1.52
N GLU A 111 14.89 6.78 -1.40
CA GLU A 111 15.10 8.06 -0.71
C GLU A 111 15.36 7.91 0.80
N LYS A 112 14.96 6.80 1.43
CA LYS A 112 15.06 6.58 2.89
C LYS A 112 16.23 5.68 3.32
N SER A 113 16.62 4.68 2.51
CA SER A 113 17.73 3.78 2.86
C SER A 113 18.27 3.01 1.63
N PRO A 114 19.58 3.08 1.31
CA PRO A 114 20.18 2.35 0.19
C PRO A 114 20.17 0.81 0.34
N SER A 115 19.89 0.30 1.54
CA SER A 115 19.98 -1.13 1.90
C SER A 115 18.76 -1.93 1.44
N ASP A 116 17.60 -1.26 1.37
CA ASP A 116 16.32 -1.84 0.95
C ASP A 116 16.26 -2.10 -0.58
N MET A 117 17.25 -1.58 -1.31
CA MET A 117 17.45 -1.70 -2.76
C MET A 117 17.56 -3.17 -3.23
N THR A 118 18.11 -4.07 -2.41
CA THR A 118 18.41 -5.45 -2.86
C THR A 118 17.15 -6.31 -3.01
N TYR A 119 16.08 -6.03 -2.24
CA TYR A 119 14.89 -6.89 -2.24
C TYR A 119 13.92 -6.63 -3.39
N ILE A 120 13.84 -5.40 -3.88
CA ILE A 120 12.89 -5.02 -4.96
C ILE A 120 13.45 -5.39 -6.34
N ILE A 121 14.76 -5.34 -6.53
CA ILE A 121 15.43 -5.69 -7.79
C ILE A 121 15.35 -7.21 -8.08
N ILE A 122 15.20 -8.07 -7.06
CA ILE A 122 15.12 -9.54 -7.23
C ILE A 122 13.71 -10.01 -7.68
N LEU A 123 12.69 -9.14 -7.61
CA LEU A 123 11.32 -9.46 -8.03
C LEU A 123 11.03 -9.14 -9.51
N PHE A 124 12.03 -8.66 -10.25
CA PHE A 124 12.03 -8.44 -11.71
C PHE A 124 13.17 -9.21 -12.38
#